data_AF-A0A8T3QU53-F1
#
_entry.id   AF-A0A8T3QU53-F1
#
_cell.length_a   1.000
_cell.length_b   1.000
_cell.length_c   1.000
_cell.angle_alpha   90.00
_cell.angle_beta   90.00
_cell.angle_gamma   90.00
#
_symmetry.space_group_name_H-M   'P 1'
#
loop_
_entity.id
_entity.type
_entity.pdbx_description
1 polymer ?
#
loop_
_entity_poly.entity_id
_entity_poly.type
_entity_poly.pdbx_seq_one_letter_code
_entity_poly.pdbx_strand_id
1 'polypeptide(L)'
;DAALAALGDSDSDSDSDPDGKRPPDPGSRLTALVRAHVIVVTEDIGRASVFVHEWRSLSASHRAEIGRRRDAYEHRLRAVIRDGMERGDFAATDPTGAAAFILTALNGLVSWYRPGGHLKPGAVADLYAALALRAVRQLDEVTQ
;
A
#
# COMPACT_ATOMS: atom_id res chain seq x y z
N ASP A 1 -1.80 15.09 -8.08
CA ASP A 1 -1.81 13.61 -8.08
C ASP A 1 -0.55 13.04 -7.43
N ALA A 2 -0.12 13.66 -6.33
CA ALA A 2 1.15 13.38 -5.66
C ALA A 2 1.13 12.01 -4.96
N ALA A 3 -0.05 11.54 -4.56
CA ALA A 3 -0.23 10.27 -3.86
C ALA A 3 0.13 9.05 -4.70
N LEU A 4 -0.45 8.95 -5.90
CA LEU A 4 -0.11 7.91 -6.85
C LEU A 4 1.21 8.21 -7.59
N ALA A 5 1.73 9.45 -7.57
CA ALA A 5 2.95 9.83 -8.29
C ALA A 5 4.17 9.47 -7.44
N ALA A 6 4.12 9.78 -6.14
CA ALA A 6 5.12 9.34 -5.16
C ALA A 6 5.17 7.81 -5.01
N LEU A 7 4.05 7.11 -5.26
CA LEU A 7 3.97 5.64 -5.27
C LEU A 7 4.19 5.03 -6.66
N GLY A 8 4.23 5.85 -7.71
CA GLY A 8 4.39 5.48 -9.12
C GLY A 8 5.84 5.57 -9.60
N ASP A 9 6.55 6.63 -9.20
CA ASP A 9 7.91 6.97 -9.68
C ASP A 9 9.05 6.21 -9.01
N SER A 10 8.79 5.29 -8.07
CA SER A 10 9.86 4.40 -7.56
C SER A 10 10.17 3.25 -8.52
N ASP A 11 9.93 3.42 -9.83
CA ASP A 11 10.38 2.53 -10.90
C ASP A 11 11.90 2.60 -11.08
N SER A 12 12.62 2.28 -10.01
CA SER A 12 13.86 1.53 -10.14
C SER A 12 13.55 0.07 -9.85
N ASP A 13 12.78 -0.56 -10.75
CA ASP A 13 12.94 -1.99 -11.06
C ASP A 13 14.30 -2.21 -11.77
N SER A 14 15.38 -1.64 -11.22
CA SER A 14 16.72 -2.12 -11.47
C SER A 14 16.91 -3.33 -10.56
N ASP A 15 16.25 -4.43 -10.88
CA ASP A 15 16.49 -5.76 -10.30
C ASP A 15 17.81 -6.36 -10.84
N SER A 16 18.76 -5.48 -11.18
CA SER A 16 20.14 -5.76 -11.55
C SER A 16 21.02 -4.79 -10.80
N ASP A 17 21.12 -5.02 -9.48
CA ASP A 17 22.24 -4.52 -8.70
C ASP A 17 23.51 -5.28 -9.15
N PRO A 18 24.52 -4.62 -9.74
CA PRO A 18 25.75 -5.27 -10.18
C PRO A 18 26.55 -5.91 -9.04
N ASP A 19 26.21 -5.62 -7.78
CA ASP A 19 26.86 -6.17 -6.57
C ASP A 19 26.23 -7.48 -6.04
N GLY A 20 25.20 -8.04 -6.70
CA GLY A 20 24.62 -9.34 -6.31
C GLY A 20 23.91 -9.33 -4.95
N LYS A 21 23.50 -8.17 -4.45
CA LYS A 21 22.78 -8.04 -3.18
C LYS A 21 21.34 -8.50 -3.36
N ARG A 22 20.92 -9.50 -2.59
CA ARG A 22 19.54 -10.02 -2.61
C ARG A 22 18.56 -8.83 -2.39
N PRO A 23 17.46 -8.74 -3.15
CA PRO A 23 16.46 -7.71 -2.93
C PRO A 23 15.97 -7.74 -1.47
N PRO A 24 15.54 -6.58 -0.91
CA PRO A 24 15.09 -6.48 0.48
C PRO A 24 14.03 -7.53 0.80
N ASP A 25 13.99 -8.00 2.04
CA ASP A 25 13.01 -9.01 2.44
C ASP A 25 11.57 -8.51 2.21
N PRO A 26 10.61 -9.41 1.93
CA PRO A 26 9.22 -9.05 1.65
C PRO A 26 8.57 -8.19 2.74
N GLY A 27 8.93 -8.42 4.02
CA GLY A 27 8.43 -7.65 5.14
C GLY A 27 8.87 -6.19 5.11
N SER A 28 10.15 -5.94 4.80
CA SER A 28 10.69 -4.60 4.61
C SER A 28 10.04 -3.88 3.44
N ARG A 29 9.81 -4.59 2.32
CA ARG A 29 9.14 -4.03 1.14
C ARG A 29 7.68 -3.65 1.43
N LEU A 30 6.93 -4.52 2.11
CA LEU A 30 5.55 -4.26 2.52
C LEU A 30 5.47 -3.06 3.48
N THR A 31 6.39 -3.01 4.44
CA THR A 31 6.52 -1.90 5.39
C THR A 31 6.74 -0.57 4.67
N ALA A 32 7.66 -0.53 3.70
CA ALA A 32 7.95 0.67 2.94
C ALA A 32 6.73 1.17 2.14
N LEU A 33 6.03 0.26 1.44
CA LEU A 33 4.82 0.60 0.69
C LEU A 33 3.73 1.19 1.60
N VAL A 34 3.47 0.53 2.74
CA VAL A 34 2.45 0.98 3.69
C VAL A 34 2.82 2.35 4.26
N ARG A 35 4.06 2.53 4.73
CA ARG A 35 4.50 3.82 5.29
C ARG A 35 4.38 4.94 4.26
N ALA A 36 4.87 4.72 3.04
CA ALA A 36 4.78 5.69 1.95
C ALA A 36 3.33 6.11 1.68
N HIS A 37 2.41 5.15 1.62
CA HIS A 37 0.99 5.43 1.44
C HIS A 37 0.40 6.26 2.57
N VAL A 38 0.71 5.94 3.83
CA VAL A 38 0.23 6.73 4.97
C VAL A 38 0.75 8.15 4.91
N ILE A 39 2.03 8.36 4.66
CA ILE A 39 2.62 9.70 4.57
C ILE A 39 1.93 10.53 3.49
N VAL A 40 1.78 9.94 2.31
CA VAL A 40 1.07 10.54 1.18
C VAL A 40 -0.37 10.96 1.53
N VAL A 41 -1.12 10.08 2.20
CA VAL A 41 -2.53 10.36 2.54
C VAL A 41 -2.62 11.43 3.62
N THR A 42 -1.71 11.40 4.59
CA THR A 42 -1.72 12.29 5.75
C THR A 42 -1.13 13.68 5.47
N GLU A 43 -0.36 13.84 4.39
CA GLU A 43 0.15 15.13 3.92
C GLU A 43 -0.97 16.08 3.48
N ASP A 44 -1.97 15.55 2.75
CA ASP A 44 -3.16 16.30 2.34
C ASP A 44 -4.41 15.41 2.33
N ILE A 45 -5.07 15.32 3.48
CA ILE A 45 -6.28 14.51 3.67
C ILE A 45 -7.43 14.99 2.79
N GLY A 46 -7.53 16.30 2.51
CA GLY A 46 -8.59 16.85 1.67
C GLY A 46 -8.47 16.33 0.23
N ARG A 47 -7.26 16.44 -0.33
CA ARG A 47 -6.97 15.89 -1.67
C ARG A 47 -7.06 14.37 -1.70
N ALA A 48 -6.58 13.68 -0.67
CA ALA A 48 -6.68 12.23 -0.57
C ALA A 48 -8.13 11.76 -0.52
N SER A 49 -9.00 12.44 0.24
CA SER A 49 -10.43 12.14 0.33
C SER A 49 -11.14 12.27 -1.02
N VAL A 50 -10.93 13.39 -1.73
CA VAL A 50 -11.48 13.59 -3.09
C VAL A 50 -10.99 12.48 -4.02
N PHE A 51 -9.70 12.15 -3.98
CA PHE A 51 -9.16 11.06 -4.79
C PHE A 51 -9.81 9.71 -4.47
N VAL A 52 -9.95 9.35 -3.20
CA VAL A 52 -10.53 8.06 -2.77
C VAL A 52 -11.99 7.93 -3.21
N HIS A 53 -12.78 9.01 -3.09
CA HIS A 53 -14.23 8.97 -3.31
C HIS A 53 -14.68 9.35 -4.72
N GLU A 54 -13.99 10.27 -5.40
CA GLU A 54 -14.53 10.96 -6.58
C GLU A 54 -13.80 10.64 -7.89
N TRP A 55 -12.72 9.85 -7.87
CA TRP A 55 -11.96 9.55 -9.09
C TRP A 55 -12.82 8.90 -10.20
N ARG A 56 -13.88 8.16 -9.84
CA ARG A 56 -14.83 7.55 -10.79
C ARG A 56 -15.69 8.58 -11.54
N SER A 57 -15.72 9.82 -11.05
CA SER A 57 -16.45 10.95 -11.66
C SER A 57 -15.60 11.76 -12.63
N LEU A 58 -14.31 11.45 -12.78
CA LEU A 58 -13.42 12.14 -13.73
C LEU A 58 -13.83 11.90 -15.19
N SER A 59 -13.31 12.71 -16.11
CA SER A 59 -13.44 12.47 -17.56
C SER A 59 -12.89 11.10 -17.95
N ALA A 60 -13.36 10.52 -19.05
CA ALA A 60 -12.94 9.18 -19.46
C ALA A 60 -11.42 9.03 -19.60
N SER A 61 -10.73 10.03 -20.16
CA SER A 61 -9.27 10.05 -20.30
C SER A 61 -8.56 10.07 -18.94
N HIS A 62 -8.99 10.93 -18.01
CA HIS A 62 -8.40 11.01 -16.67
C HIS A 62 -8.71 9.76 -15.84
N ARG A 63 -9.92 9.18 -15.95
CA ARG A 63 -10.25 7.90 -15.29
C ARG A 63 -9.38 6.76 -15.75
N ALA A 64 -9.11 6.67 -17.06
CA ALA A 64 -8.25 5.62 -17.61
C ALA A 64 -6.82 5.73 -17.09
N GLU A 65 -6.28 6.96 -17.03
CA GLU A 65 -4.94 7.22 -16.49
C GLU A 65 -4.85 6.90 -14.99
N ILE A 66 -5.79 7.41 -14.19
CA ILE A 66 -5.85 7.11 -12.76
C ILE A 66 -6.07 5.62 -12.50
N GLY A 67 -6.91 4.96 -13.30
CA GLY A 67 -7.15 3.52 -13.25
C GLY A 67 -5.86 2.73 -13.40
N ARG A 68 -5.08 2.99 -14.45
CA ARG A 68 -3.78 2.33 -14.68
C ARG A 68 -2.84 2.45 -13.47
N ARG A 69 -2.78 3.62 -12.86
CA ARG A 69 -1.89 3.88 -11.71
C ARG A 69 -2.36 3.18 -10.44
N ARG A 70 -3.68 3.11 -10.22
CA ARG A 70 -4.26 2.31 -9.14
C ARG A 70 -3.96 0.82 -9.33
N ASP A 71 -4.16 0.32 -10.54
CA ASP A 71 -3.92 -1.08 -10.88
C ASP A 71 -2.43 -1.44 -10.72
N ALA A 72 -1.52 -0.56 -11.14
CA ALA A 72 -0.08 -0.74 -10.94
C ALA A 72 0.30 -0.78 -9.46
N TYR A 73 -0.24 0.12 -8.64
CA TYR A 73 0.02 0.14 -7.21
C TYR A 73 -0.50 -1.13 -6.50
N GLU A 74 -1.74 -1.54 -6.81
CA GLU A 74 -2.30 -2.79 -6.31
C GLU A 74 -1.47 -4.00 -6.75
N HIS A 75 -1.03 -4.02 -8.00
CA HIS A 75 -0.15 -5.08 -8.52
C HIS A 75 1.16 -5.17 -7.73
N ARG A 76 1.81 -4.03 -7.44
CA ARG A 76 3.06 -3.98 -6.65
C ARG A 76 2.84 -4.54 -5.25
N LEU A 77 1.76 -4.14 -4.57
CA LEU A 77 1.43 -4.64 -3.24
C LEU A 77 1.20 -6.17 -3.25
N ARG A 78 0.41 -6.66 -4.21
CA ARG A 78 0.14 -8.09 -4.39
C ARG A 78 1.41 -8.88 -4.71
N ALA A 79 2.31 -8.33 -5.51
CA ALA A 79 3.58 -8.97 -5.85
C ALA A 79 4.49 -9.15 -4.63
N VAL A 80 4.58 -8.15 -3.75
CA VAL A 80 5.32 -8.24 -2.48
C VAL A 80 4.72 -9.33 -1.57
N ILE A 81 3.40 -9.38 -1.46
CA ILE A 81 2.70 -10.39 -0.66
C ILE A 81 2.96 -11.80 -1.19
N ARG A 82 2.85 -11.98 -2.52
CA ARG A 82 3.12 -13.27 -3.17
C ARG A 82 4.58 -13.72 -2.96
N ASP A 83 5.56 -12.83 -3.13
CA ASP A 83 6.98 -13.15 -2.88
C ASP A 83 7.21 -13.58 -1.41
N GLY A 84 6.56 -12.93 -0.44
CA GLY A 84 6.64 -13.37 0.95
C GLY A 84 6.01 -14.73 1.23
N MET A 85 4.94 -15.09 0.51
CA MET A 85 4.36 -16.44 0.59
C MET A 85 5.31 -17.48 -0.02
N GLU A 86 5.87 -17.20 -1.19
CA GLU A 86 6.81 -18.09 -1.90
C GLU A 86 8.08 -18.34 -1.08
N ARG A 87 8.50 -17.35 -0.28
CA ARG A 87 9.66 -17.45 0.63
C ARG A 87 9.33 -18.07 2.00
N GLY A 88 8.06 -18.29 2.30
CA GLY A 88 7.59 -18.75 3.62
C GLY A 88 7.65 -17.69 4.72
N ASP A 89 7.86 -16.41 4.37
CA ASP A 89 7.88 -15.29 5.31
C ASP A 89 6.45 -14.84 5.71
N PHE A 90 5.48 -15.08 4.83
CA PHE A 90 4.05 -14.77 5.01
C PHE A 90 3.20 -16.05 4.95
N ALA A 91 2.04 -16.01 5.61
CA ALA A 91 1.08 -17.10 5.64
C ALA A 91 0.53 -17.38 4.23
N ALA A 92 0.30 -18.65 3.92
CA ALA A 92 -0.34 -19.06 2.67
C ALA A 92 -1.82 -18.64 2.67
N THR A 93 -2.16 -17.63 1.87
CA THR A 93 -3.52 -17.12 1.67
C THR A 93 -3.71 -16.61 0.24
N ASP A 94 -4.88 -16.07 -0.10
CA ASP A 94 -5.07 -15.35 -1.37
C ASP A 94 -4.36 -13.99 -1.32
N PRO A 95 -3.29 -13.77 -2.13
CA PRO A 95 -2.56 -12.51 -2.15
C PRO A 95 -3.42 -11.34 -2.65
N THR A 96 -4.47 -11.61 -3.43
CA THR A 96 -5.41 -10.57 -3.90
C THR A 96 -6.27 -10.06 -2.76
N GLY A 97 -6.89 -10.96 -2.00
CA GLY A 97 -7.65 -10.63 -0.79
C GLY A 97 -6.81 -9.90 0.26
N ALA A 98 -5.58 -10.35 0.52
CA ALA A 98 -4.67 -9.69 1.45
C ALA A 98 -4.32 -8.25 0.99
N ALA A 99 -4.01 -8.06 -0.30
CA ALA A 99 -3.74 -6.73 -0.85
C ALA A 99 -4.98 -5.82 -0.72
N ALA A 100 -6.17 -6.33 -1.06
CA ALA A 100 -7.43 -5.58 -0.98
C ALA A 100 -7.75 -5.16 0.47
N PHE A 101 -7.53 -6.04 1.45
CA PHE A 101 -7.68 -5.73 2.87
C PHE A 101 -6.76 -4.57 3.30
N ILE A 102 -5.47 -4.66 2.98
CA ILE A 102 -4.48 -3.63 3.35
C ILE A 102 -4.82 -2.30 2.67
N LEU A 103 -5.13 -2.30 1.37
CA LEU A 103 -5.51 -1.08 0.64
C LEU A 103 -6.79 -0.45 1.20
N THR A 104 -7.77 -1.27 1.59
CA THR A 104 -9.01 -0.77 2.19
C THR A 104 -8.72 -0.08 3.52
N ALA A 105 -7.91 -0.69 4.39
CA ALA A 105 -7.51 -0.10 5.66
C ALA A 105 -6.80 1.24 5.45
N LEU A 106 -5.86 1.30 4.50
CA LEU A 106 -5.10 2.49 4.17
C LEU A 106 -5.98 3.63 3.63
N ASN A 107 -6.85 3.33 2.66
CA ASN A 107 -7.79 4.32 2.13
C ASN A 107 -8.75 4.83 3.21
N GLY A 108 -9.07 3.99 4.21
CA GLY A 108 -9.91 4.36 5.35
C GLY A 108 -9.37 5.52 6.18
N LEU A 109 -8.06 5.81 6.13
CA LEU A 109 -7.44 6.95 6.82
C LEU A 109 -8.13 8.28 6.54
N VAL A 110 -8.59 8.49 5.29
CA VAL A 110 -9.23 9.74 4.88
C VAL A 110 -10.52 10.05 5.65
N SER A 111 -11.15 9.02 6.23
CA SER A 111 -12.41 9.18 6.95
C SER A 111 -12.25 9.63 8.41
N TRP A 112 -11.09 9.36 9.03
CA TRP A 112 -10.93 9.54 10.47
C TRP A 112 -9.65 10.27 10.89
N TYR A 113 -8.57 10.23 10.11
CA TYR A 113 -7.32 10.88 10.49
C TYR A 113 -7.45 12.40 10.47
N ARG A 114 -6.85 13.08 11.45
CA ARG A 114 -6.87 14.55 11.59
C ARG A 114 -5.43 15.06 11.80
N PRO A 115 -4.90 15.95 10.92
CA PRO A 115 -3.53 16.46 11.05
C PRO A 115 -3.21 17.17 12.38
N GLY A 116 -4.21 17.79 13.01
CA GLY A 116 -4.09 18.42 14.34
C GLY A 116 -4.38 17.47 15.51
N GLY A 117 -4.61 16.18 15.25
CA GLY A 117 -4.96 15.19 16.27
C GLY A 117 -3.76 14.71 17.10
N HIS A 118 -4.05 13.75 17.98
CA HIS A 118 -3.08 13.14 18.87
C HIS A 118 -2.10 12.19 18.16
N LEU A 119 -2.51 11.58 17.03
CA LEU A 119 -1.63 10.73 16.22
C LEU A 119 -0.93 11.56 15.14
N LYS A 120 0.40 11.49 15.11
CA LYS A 120 1.25 12.12 14.08
C LYS A 120 1.39 11.20 12.86
N PRO A 121 1.63 11.74 11.65
CA PRO A 121 1.78 10.95 10.41
C PRO A 121 2.71 9.73 10.56
N GLY A 122 3.91 9.94 11.12
CA GLY A 122 4.89 8.86 11.32
C GLY A 122 4.39 7.76 12.26
N ALA A 123 3.70 8.13 13.34
CA ALA A 123 3.12 7.17 14.28
C ALA A 123 2.01 6.34 13.64
N VAL A 124 1.17 6.96 12.79
CA VAL A 124 0.16 6.24 12.01
C VAL A 124 0.82 5.31 11.01
N ALA A 125 1.90 5.75 10.34
CA ALA A 125 2.64 4.95 9.37
C ALA A 125 3.26 3.71 10.02
N ASP A 126 3.86 3.86 11.20
CA ASP A 126 4.43 2.75 11.98
C ASP A 126 3.34 1.76 12.43
N LEU A 127 2.23 2.27 12.94
CA LEU A 127 1.09 1.45 13.36
C LEU A 127 0.53 0.64 12.18
N TYR A 128 0.25 1.29 11.05
CA TYR A 128 -0.33 0.63 9.88
C TYR A 128 0.62 -0.39 9.25
N ALA A 129 1.93 -0.11 9.22
CA ALA A 129 2.92 -1.08 8.74
C ALA A 129 2.96 -2.32 9.63
N ALA A 130 2.94 -2.14 10.96
CA ALA A 130 2.91 -3.25 11.90
C ALA A 130 1.62 -4.08 11.77
N LEU A 131 0.46 -3.45 11.58
CA LEU A 131 -0.82 -4.13 11.36
C LEU A 131 -0.83 -4.91 10.04
N ALA A 132 -0.34 -4.30 8.96
CA ALA A 132 -0.23 -4.98 7.65
C ALA A 132 0.68 -6.21 7.73
N LEU A 133 1.84 -6.10 8.39
CA LEU A 133 2.75 -7.22 8.61
C LEU A 133 2.09 -8.36 9.42
N ARG A 134 1.33 -8.03 10.46
CA ARG A 134 0.60 -9.05 11.24
C ARG A 134 -0.46 -9.73 10.38
N ALA A 135 -1.22 -8.97 9.61
CA ALA A 135 -2.30 -9.50 8.77
C ALA A 135 -1.80 -10.51 7.72
N VAL A 136 -0.57 -10.37 7.24
CA VAL A 136 0.02 -11.33 6.28
C VAL A 136 0.81 -12.46 6.95
N ARG A 137 1.15 -12.34 8.25
CA ARG A 137 1.88 -13.37 9.00
C ARG A 137 0.98 -14.31 9.79
N GLN A 138 -0.20 -13.84 10.20
CA GLN A 138 -1.19 -14.59 10.96
C GLN A 138 -2.55 -14.42 10.29
N LEU A 139 -2.97 -15.45 9.56
CA LEU A 139 -4.37 -15.67 9.26
C LEU A 139 -4.70 -17.01 9.91
N ASP A 140 -5.16 -16.96 11.15
CA ASP A 140 -5.80 -18.13 11.74
C ASP A 140 -6.95 -18.53 10.82
N GLU A 141 -7.19 -19.84 10.67
CA GLU A 141 -8.30 -20.33 9.87
C GLU A 141 -9.58 -19.59 10.28
N VAL A 142 -10.19 -18.87 9.34
CA VAL A 142 -11.55 -18.35 9.52
C VAL A 142 -12.45 -19.58 9.46
N THR A 143 -12.59 -20.27 10.59
CA THR A 143 -13.50 -21.40 10.72
C THR A 143 -14.91 -20.87 10.43
N GLN A 144 -15.53 -21.40 9.37
CA GLN A 144 -16.92 -21.12 8.99
C GLN A 144 -17.89 -21.71 10.01
#